data_AF-A0A2V5WFF5-F1
#
_entry.id   AF-A0A2V5WFF5-F1
#
_cell.length_a   1.000
_cell.length_b   1.000
_cell.length_c   1.000
_cell.angle_alpha   90.00
_cell.angle_beta   90.00
_cell.angle_gamma   90.00
#
_symmetry.space_group_name_H-M   'P 1'
#
loop_
_entity.id
_entity.type
_entity.pdbx_description
1 polymer ?
#
loop_
_entity_poly.entity_id
_entity_poly.type
_entity_poly.pdbx_seq_one_letter_code
_entity_poly.pdbx_strand_id
1 'polypeptide(L)'
;QSVHQYGGYKVQGKATDQAEALLNDARALEAAGAFAVVLEAVPAKLAKTITQALAIPTIGIGAGPACDGQVLVLYDLLGLFDEFVPKFVKPYAHLRADALQALRRFREEVEQGKFPTDSESYH
;
A
#
# COMPACT_ATOMS: atom_id res chain seq x y z
N GLN A 1 8.29 8.50 -1.50
CA GLN A 1 9.27 9.57 -1.17
C GLN A 1 9.47 10.58 -2.31
N SER A 2 9.29 10.20 -3.58
CA SER A 2 9.49 11.12 -4.72
C SER A 2 8.23 11.84 -5.22
N VAL A 3 7.18 11.97 -4.37
CA VAL A 3 5.88 12.52 -4.79
C VAL A 3 5.99 13.95 -5.32
N HIS A 4 6.91 14.75 -4.76
CA HIS A 4 7.19 16.10 -5.21
C HIS A 4 8.02 16.15 -6.50
N GLN A 5 8.92 15.18 -6.73
CA GLN A 5 9.68 15.09 -7.98
C GLN A 5 8.80 14.63 -9.16
N TYR A 6 7.84 13.74 -8.92
CA TYR A 6 6.94 13.25 -9.97
C TYR A 6 5.67 14.11 -10.14
N GLY A 7 5.40 15.04 -9.23
CA GLY A 7 4.21 15.88 -9.23
C GLY A 7 2.93 15.08 -8.97
N GLY A 8 2.98 14.18 -7.98
CA GLY A 8 1.86 13.32 -7.56
C GLY A 8 2.05 11.84 -7.91
N TYR A 9 1.00 11.05 -7.63
CA TYR A 9 0.95 9.61 -7.92
C TYR A 9 0.74 9.34 -9.41
N LYS A 10 1.83 9.35 -10.18
CA LYS A 10 1.80 9.07 -11.63
C LYS A 10 2.29 7.66 -11.91
N VAL A 11 1.62 7.02 -12.88
CA VAL A 11 2.04 5.73 -13.45
C VAL A 11 3.42 5.88 -14.08
N GLN A 12 4.35 5.01 -13.71
CA GLN A 12 5.74 4.99 -14.21
C GLN A 12 5.90 4.02 -15.38
N GLY A 13 6.89 4.21 -16.26
CA GLY A 13 7.18 3.24 -17.34
C GLY A 13 6.13 3.21 -18.46
N LYS A 14 5.45 4.34 -18.73
CA LYS A 14 4.52 4.46 -19.86
C LYS A 14 5.24 4.63 -21.19
N ALA A 15 6.36 5.34 -21.18
CA ALA A 15 7.21 5.51 -22.35
C ALA A 15 8.26 4.38 -22.41
N THR A 16 8.68 4.01 -23.61
CA THR A 16 9.58 2.86 -23.84
C THR A 16 10.92 3.01 -23.13
N ASP A 17 11.51 4.20 -23.16
CA ASP A 17 12.74 4.56 -22.46
C ASP A 17 12.62 4.40 -20.95
N GLN A 18 11.50 4.84 -20.37
CA GLN A 18 11.21 4.66 -18.95
C GLN A 18 10.99 3.19 -18.59
N ALA A 19 10.37 2.41 -19.47
CA ALA A 19 10.15 1.00 -19.27
C ALA A 19 11.47 0.21 -19.25
N GLU A 20 12.40 0.53 -20.17
CA GLU A 20 13.74 -0.05 -20.19
C GLU A 20 14.56 0.36 -18.97
N ALA A 21 14.50 1.63 -18.57
CA ALA A 21 15.15 2.11 -17.35
C ALA A 21 14.67 1.34 -16.10
N LEU A 22 13.36 1.18 -15.93
CA LEU A 22 12.77 0.41 -14.81
C LEU A 22 13.23 -1.05 -14.78
N LEU A 23 13.32 -1.71 -15.94
CA LEU A 23 13.81 -3.08 -16.03
C LEU A 23 15.30 -3.16 -15.64
N ASN A 24 16.10 -2.20 -16.08
CA ASN A 24 17.52 -2.13 -15.75
C ASN A 24 17.74 -1.85 -14.26
N ASP A 25 16.98 -0.94 -13.67
CA ASP A 25 17.01 -0.65 -12.23
C ASP A 25 16.67 -1.89 -11.42
N ALA A 26 15.62 -2.62 -11.80
CA ALA A 26 15.22 -3.85 -11.14
C ALA A 26 16.32 -4.92 -11.16
N ARG A 27 17.00 -5.09 -12.32
CA ARG A 27 18.15 -5.99 -12.45
C ARG A 27 19.36 -5.52 -11.65
N ALA A 28 19.60 -4.21 -11.57
CA ALA A 28 20.69 -3.66 -10.79
C ALA A 28 20.48 -3.91 -9.28
N LEU A 29 19.24 -3.78 -8.79
CA LEU A 29 18.88 -4.12 -7.41
C LEU A 29 19.11 -5.60 -7.11
N GLU A 30 18.67 -6.50 -8.01
CA GLU A 30 18.94 -7.94 -7.90
C GLU A 30 20.45 -8.23 -7.87
N ALA A 31 21.22 -7.67 -8.81
CA ALA A 31 22.67 -7.85 -8.86
C ALA A 31 23.38 -7.29 -7.61
N ALA A 32 22.82 -6.28 -6.96
CA ALA A 32 23.30 -5.75 -5.69
C ALA A 32 22.93 -6.62 -4.47
N GLY A 33 22.18 -7.70 -4.67
CA GLY A 33 21.81 -8.65 -3.62
C GLY A 33 20.46 -8.37 -2.94
N ALA A 34 19.59 -7.59 -3.57
CA ALA A 34 18.21 -7.49 -3.10
C ALA A 34 17.54 -8.87 -3.13
N PHE A 35 16.80 -9.22 -2.07
CA PHE A 35 16.10 -10.51 -1.99
C PHE A 35 14.70 -10.48 -2.61
N ALA A 36 14.14 -9.28 -2.84
CA ALA A 36 12.85 -9.04 -3.47
C ALA A 36 12.76 -7.56 -3.92
N VAL A 37 11.84 -7.26 -4.83
CA VAL A 37 11.59 -5.88 -5.32
C VAL A 37 10.09 -5.56 -5.32
N VAL A 38 9.72 -4.36 -4.85
CA VAL A 38 8.35 -3.86 -4.95
C VAL A 38 8.17 -3.07 -6.25
N LEU A 39 7.13 -3.39 -7.02
CA LEU A 39 6.72 -2.65 -8.21
C LEU A 39 5.45 -1.84 -7.91
N GLU A 40 5.58 -0.51 -7.89
CA GLU A 40 4.49 0.41 -7.54
C GLU A 40 4.05 1.23 -8.76
N ALA A 41 2.74 1.26 -9.02
CA ALA A 41 2.12 2.05 -10.09
C ALA A 41 2.76 1.84 -11.49
N VAL A 42 3.09 0.58 -11.81
CA VAL A 42 3.71 0.16 -13.09
C VAL A 42 2.64 -0.47 -14.01
N PRO A 43 2.64 -0.20 -15.33
CA PRO A 43 1.76 -0.90 -16.28
C PRO A 43 1.87 -2.41 -16.15
N ALA A 44 0.73 -3.11 -16.08
CA ALA A 44 0.71 -4.56 -15.84
C ALA A 44 1.55 -5.38 -16.82
N LYS A 45 1.65 -4.96 -18.08
CA LYS A 45 2.50 -5.60 -19.09
C LYS A 45 3.99 -5.47 -18.74
N LEU A 46 4.42 -4.29 -18.31
CA LEU A 46 5.81 -4.04 -17.90
C LEU A 46 6.13 -4.79 -16.60
N ALA A 47 5.25 -4.78 -15.61
CA ALA A 47 5.42 -5.54 -14.37
C ALA A 47 5.57 -7.04 -14.63
N LYS A 48 4.78 -7.59 -15.59
CA LYS A 48 4.95 -8.97 -16.06
C LYS A 48 6.33 -9.19 -16.67
N THR A 49 6.79 -8.31 -17.55
CA THR A 49 8.13 -8.41 -18.16
C THR A 49 9.23 -8.39 -17.10
N ILE A 50 9.15 -7.49 -16.12
CA ILE A 50 10.13 -7.40 -15.03
C ILE A 50 10.11 -8.68 -14.18
N THR A 51 8.94 -9.14 -13.78
CA THR A 51 8.79 -10.36 -12.97
C THR A 51 9.36 -11.59 -13.68
N GLN A 52 9.17 -11.70 -15.00
CA GLN A 52 9.74 -12.80 -15.78
C GLN A 52 11.26 -12.69 -15.99
N ALA A 53 11.84 -11.51 -15.77
CA ALA A 53 13.26 -11.23 -16.02
C ALA A 53 14.14 -11.35 -14.77
N LEU A 54 13.56 -11.30 -13.57
CA LEU A 54 14.27 -11.45 -12.31
C LEU A 54 14.16 -12.90 -11.80
N ALA A 55 15.15 -13.35 -11.04
CA ALA A 55 15.11 -14.58 -10.27
C ALA A 55 14.54 -14.37 -8.85
N ILE A 56 14.61 -13.16 -8.33
CA ILE A 56 14.04 -12.79 -7.02
C ILE A 56 12.54 -12.41 -7.11
N PRO A 57 11.75 -12.61 -6.04
CA PRO A 57 10.33 -12.28 -6.04
C PRO A 57 10.03 -10.80 -6.29
N THR A 58 9.00 -10.54 -7.08
CA THR A 58 8.40 -9.20 -7.23
C THR A 58 7.11 -9.07 -6.42
N ILE A 59 6.91 -7.92 -5.77
CA ILE A 59 5.70 -7.61 -4.99
C ILE A 59 4.99 -6.42 -5.62
N GLY A 60 3.77 -6.62 -6.11
CA GLY A 60 3.00 -5.59 -6.81
C GLY A 60 2.13 -4.74 -5.89
N ILE A 61 2.08 -3.43 -6.14
CA ILE A 61 1.03 -2.51 -5.66
C ILE A 61 0.62 -1.59 -6.80
N GLY A 62 -0.55 -1.84 -7.38
CA GLY A 62 -0.95 -1.19 -8.64
C GLY A 62 -0.08 -1.57 -9.84
N ALA A 63 0.53 -2.76 -9.81
CA ALA A 63 1.36 -3.33 -10.88
C ALA A 63 0.69 -4.51 -11.62
N GLY A 64 -0.59 -4.76 -11.36
CA GLY A 64 -1.32 -5.89 -11.94
C GLY A 64 -0.97 -7.24 -11.31
N PRO A 65 -1.60 -8.33 -11.79
CA PRO A 65 -1.60 -9.63 -11.11
C PRO A 65 -0.38 -10.50 -11.40
N ALA A 66 0.55 -10.04 -12.25
CA ALA A 66 1.66 -10.86 -12.73
C ALA A 66 2.92 -10.79 -11.86
N CYS A 67 2.90 -10.03 -10.76
CA CYS A 67 3.96 -10.08 -9.74
C CYS A 67 3.78 -11.33 -8.87
N ASP A 68 4.86 -11.82 -8.25
CA ASP A 68 4.85 -13.04 -7.43
C ASP A 68 4.06 -12.88 -6.12
N GLY A 69 3.99 -11.65 -5.61
CA GLY A 69 3.18 -11.27 -4.47
C GLY A 69 2.47 -9.93 -4.67
N GLN A 70 1.64 -9.56 -3.70
CA GLN A 70 0.89 -8.30 -3.71
C GLN A 70 0.99 -7.64 -2.35
N VAL A 71 0.98 -6.31 -2.34
CA VAL A 71 0.92 -5.50 -1.12
C VAL A 71 -0.10 -4.38 -1.27
N LEU A 72 -0.82 -4.09 -0.18
CA LEU A 72 -1.71 -2.94 -0.05
C LEU A 72 -1.46 -2.28 1.31
N VAL A 73 -1.77 -0.98 1.40
CA VAL A 73 -1.77 -0.29 2.68
C VAL A 73 -2.95 -0.80 3.50
N LEU A 74 -2.71 -1.18 4.76
CA LEU A 74 -3.72 -1.79 5.63
C LEU A 74 -4.98 -0.93 5.77
N TYR A 75 -4.83 0.39 5.93
CA TYR A 75 -5.96 1.29 6.12
C TYR A 75 -6.83 1.44 4.87
N ASP A 76 -6.22 1.42 3.69
CA ASP A 76 -6.92 1.40 2.41
C ASP A 76 -7.67 0.08 2.22
N LEU A 77 -7.03 -1.04 2.59
CA LEU A 77 -7.63 -2.37 2.57
C LEU A 77 -8.83 -2.46 3.53
N LEU A 78 -8.74 -1.88 4.72
CA LEU A 78 -9.80 -1.89 5.72
C LEU A 78 -10.86 -0.79 5.51
N GLY A 79 -10.67 0.11 4.54
CA GLY A 79 -11.57 1.22 4.26
C GLY A 79 -11.73 2.17 5.45
N LEU A 80 -10.63 2.51 6.14
CA LEU A 80 -10.64 3.51 7.23
C LEU A 80 -10.63 4.96 6.71
N PHE A 81 -10.20 5.17 5.47
CA PHE A 81 -10.21 6.46 4.78
C PHE A 81 -11.08 6.36 3.53
N ASP A 82 -11.97 7.34 3.34
CA ASP A 82 -12.93 7.39 2.23
C ASP A 82 -12.73 8.62 1.32
N GLU A 83 -11.96 9.63 1.75
CA GLU A 83 -11.73 10.86 0.96
C GLU A 83 -10.87 10.62 -0.28
N PHE A 84 -9.95 9.65 -0.26
CA PHE A 84 -9.13 9.29 -1.40
C PHE A 84 -8.78 7.80 -1.38
N VAL A 85 -9.34 7.04 -2.32
CA VAL A 85 -8.99 5.63 -2.55
C VAL A 85 -8.23 5.53 -3.88
N PRO A 86 -6.94 5.19 -3.88
CA PRO A 86 -6.19 5.00 -5.13
C PRO A 86 -6.88 3.97 -6.02
N LYS A 87 -6.86 4.18 -7.36
CA LYS A 87 -7.55 3.32 -8.33
C LYS A 87 -7.21 1.81 -8.21
N PHE A 88 -6.00 1.49 -7.76
CA PHE A 88 -5.54 0.10 -7.61
C PHE A 88 -5.95 -0.55 -6.30
N VAL A 89 -6.56 0.18 -5.37
CA VAL A 89 -7.05 -0.35 -4.11
C VAL A 89 -8.44 -0.95 -4.30
N LYS A 90 -8.62 -2.16 -3.77
CA LYS A 90 -9.94 -2.73 -3.48
C LYS A 90 -10.09 -2.77 -1.96
N PRO A 91 -10.98 -1.98 -1.35
CA PRO A 91 -11.32 -2.14 0.05
C PRO A 91 -11.97 -3.51 0.27
N TYR A 92 -11.56 -4.19 1.34
CA TYR A 92 -12.14 -5.46 1.81
C TYR A 92 -13.04 -5.26 3.04
N ALA A 93 -13.02 -4.06 3.64
CA ALA A 93 -13.95 -3.63 4.67
C ALA A 93 -14.22 -2.11 4.54
N HIS A 94 -15.18 -1.61 5.32
CA HIS A 94 -15.53 -0.19 5.40
C HIS A 94 -15.58 0.25 6.87
N LEU A 95 -14.47 0.10 7.58
CA LEU A 95 -14.42 0.22 9.04
C LEU A 95 -14.45 1.66 9.57
N ARG A 96 -14.44 2.68 8.69
CA ARG A 96 -14.42 4.08 9.11
C ARG A 96 -15.55 4.43 10.08
N ALA A 97 -16.78 4.04 9.75
CA ALA A 97 -17.95 4.39 10.56
C ALA A 97 -17.86 3.77 11.97
N ASP A 98 -17.54 2.49 12.04
CA ASP A 98 -17.40 1.75 13.31
C ASP A 98 -16.24 2.31 14.15
N ALA A 99 -15.09 2.61 13.52
CA ALA A 99 -13.95 3.22 14.20
C ALA A 99 -14.31 4.60 14.77
N LEU A 100 -14.98 5.46 13.99
CA LEU A 100 -15.41 6.77 14.46
C LEU A 100 -16.42 6.66 15.61
N GLN A 101 -17.34 5.70 15.55
CA GLN A 101 -18.30 5.47 16.62
C GLN A 101 -17.59 5.02 17.91
N ALA A 102 -16.68 4.05 17.82
CA ALA A 102 -15.93 3.55 18.97
C ALA A 102 -15.11 4.66 19.63
N LEU A 103 -14.41 5.48 18.83
CA LEU A 103 -13.60 6.60 19.33
C LEU A 103 -14.45 7.68 20.01
N ARG A 104 -15.62 8.02 19.44
CA ARG A 104 -16.55 8.99 20.05
C ARG A 104 -17.08 8.48 21.39
N ARG A 105 -17.49 7.22 21.44
CA ARG A 105 -17.98 6.59 22.67
C ARG A 105 -16.90 6.54 23.75
N PHE A 106 -15.69 6.12 23.39
CA PHE A 106 -14.56 6.10 24.31
C PHE A 106 -14.30 7.50 24.90
N ARG A 107 -14.24 8.53 24.05
CA ARG A 107 -14.08 9.92 24.50
C ARG A 107 -15.20 10.32 25.47
N GLU A 108 -16.46 10.08 25.11
CA GLU A 108 -17.62 10.42 25.95
C GLU A 108 -17.58 9.71 27.31
N GLU A 109 -17.22 8.44 27.35
CA GLU A 109 -17.12 7.68 28.60
C GLU A 109 -15.96 8.18 29.48
N VAL A 110 -14.82 8.56 28.90
CA VAL A 110 -13.71 9.20 29.64
C VAL A 110 -14.12 10.57 30.19
N GLU A 111 -14.72 11.43 29.36
CA GLU A 111 -15.15 12.77 29.77
C GLU A 111 -16.22 12.74 30.88
N GLN A 112 -17.06 11.69 30.89
CA GLN A 112 -18.10 11.49 31.90
C GLN A 112 -17.61 10.71 33.13
N GLY A 113 -16.33 10.29 33.16
CA GLY A 113 -15.79 9.45 34.25
C GLY A 113 -16.42 8.06 34.34
N LYS A 114 -16.98 7.55 33.24
CA LYS A 114 -17.53 6.18 33.13
C LYS A 114 -16.47 5.14 32.79
N PHE A 115 -15.34 5.57 32.23
CA PHE A 115 -14.18 4.73 31.96
C PHE A 115 -12.89 5.40 32.48
N PRO A 116 -11.94 4.63 33.06
CA PRO A 116 -12.05 3.21 33.39
C PRO A 116 -12.97 2.97 34.59
N THR A 117 -13.52 1.76 34.71
CA THR A 117 -14.18 1.29 35.94
C THR A 117 -13.21 0.45 36.77
N ASP A 118 -13.70 -0.07 37.90
CA ASP A 118 -12.95 -1.00 38.76
C ASP A 118 -12.53 -2.27 37.98
N SER A 119 -13.35 -2.78 37.04
CA SER A 119 -13.01 -3.97 36.26
C SER A 119 -11.87 -3.76 35.26
N GLU A 120 -11.57 -2.52 34.89
CA GLU A 120 -10.42 -2.16 34.05
C GLU A 120 -9.24 -1.63 34.88
N SER A 121 -9.30 -1.75 36.21
CA SER A 121 -8.27 -1.29 37.15
C SER A 121 -7.58 -2.45 37.87
N TYR A 122 -6.28 -2.32 38.15
CA TYR A 122 -5.52 -3.28 38.95
C TYR A 122 -5.50 -2.88 40.43
N HIS A 123 -5.46 -3.87 41.32
CA HIS A 123 -5.40 -3.70 42.78
C HIS A 123 -4.31 -4.57 43.40
#